data_AF-A0A9P9R9U4-F1
#
_entry.id   AF-A0A9P9R9U4-F1
#
_cell.length_a   1.000
_cell.length_b   1.000
_cell.length_c   1.000
_cell.angle_alpha   90.00
_cell.angle_beta   90.00
_cell.angle_gamma   90.00
#
_symmetry.space_group_name_H-M   'P 1'
#
loop_
_entity.id
_entity.type
_entity.pdbx_description
1 polymer ?
#
loop_
_entity_poly.entity_id
_entity_poly.type
_entity_poly.pdbx_seq_one_letter_code
_entity_poly.pdbx_strand_id
1 'polypeptide(L)'
;MSIPMQVSIPLALHLRSPVRFNLLTNEHWNHGEKYQEGRSLQEFAFMDSHSGRYESTLLFASILRSIFNHPDWSQLHAFFTKRYSKSEMSSHPNREACKLTPTGGTARFTSNNWAIVHFKTDPSSVGLPQDLTVKLANAGRTARGRLVGPDPQPCAIGPAISVAMGAAAYMDLAYGGHPPGEYPERHGIGPLVYGREGIGLQPVPKGGRGRTWADWAELWSIIAEWVYEYDATSLELGLYRESYSYRRSDEGRRKIPVGAKMPREYLGTDSIDAADAIHAVFSQLAAKPMDFQGIEWDFLELEVEREVREAFFARFGKKPDPSRRLEELVKPVVSNNWNALTYNDVSPVALKPCPESFRGADWETWLLSVEGGDVVVVKTLFQALWAVMLLVQLPLNVKIIDKEDRFPRYRDPDDVYL
;
A
#
# COMPACT_ATOMS: atom_id res chain seq x y z
N MET A 1 -3.47 18.95 7.23
CA MET A 1 -4.50 17.88 7.29
C MET A 1 -4.33 17.02 6.06
N SER A 2 -4.12 15.71 6.20
CA SER A 2 -4.08 14.80 5.06
C SER A 2 -5.51 14.44 4.68
N ILE A 3 -5.96 14.95 3.54
CA ILE A 3 -7.19 14.49 2.89
C ILE A 3 -6.99 12.99 2.65
N PRO A 4 -7.90 12.10 3.12
CA PRO A 4 -7.75 10.66 2.91
C PRO A 4 -7.98 10.35 1.43
N MET A 5 -6.91 10.45 0.64
CA MET A 5 -6.91 10.19 -0.80
C MET A 5 -7.02 8.67 -1.04
N GLN A 6 -8.11 8.22 -1.69
CA GLN A 6 -8.27 6.83 -2.13
C GLN A 6 -7.78 6.62 -3.57
N VAL A 7 -6.65 7.26 -3.94
CA VAL A 7 -6.11 7.21 -5.32
C VAL A 7 -5.63 5.83 -5.77
N SER A 8 -5.54 4.85 -4.86
CA SER A 8 -5.18 3.46 -5.14
C SER A 8 -6.35 2.48 -5.10
N ILE A 9 -7.61 2.95 -5.21
CA ILE A 9 -8.72 2.04 -5.51
C ILE A 9 -8.45 1.20 -6.77
N PRO A 10 -7.96 1.77 -7.89
CA PRO A 10 -7.58 0.98 -9.05
C PRO A 10 -6.55 -0.11 -8.73
N LEU A 11 -5.61 0.18 -7.82
CA LEU A 11 -4.61 -0.80 -7.39
C LEU A 11 -5.27 -2.07 -6.83
N ALA A 12 -6.29 -1.92 -5.98
CA ALA A 12 -7.03 -3.06 -5.43
C ALA A 12 -7.74 -3.91 -6.49
N LEU A 13 -8.12 -3.32 -7.63
CA LEU A 13 -8.73 -4.05 -8.74
C LEU A 13 -7.72 -4.90 -9.50
N HIS A 14 -6.45 -4.50 -9.53
CA HIS A 14 -5.38 -5.25 -10.22
C HIS A 14 -4.70 -6.30 -9.35
N LEU A 15 -4.79 -6.15 -8.02
CA LEU A 15 -4.20 -7.09 -7.07
C LEU A 15 -4.88 -8.46 -7.14
N ARG A 16 -4.04 -9.50 -7.30
CA ARG A 16 -4.48 -10.88 -7.20
C ARG A 16 -4.83 -11.20 -5.75
N SER A 17 -5.84 -12.04 -5.57
CA SER A 17 -6.31 -12.42 -4.24
C SER A 17 -6.50 -13.92 -4.11
N PRO A 18 -6.18 -14.49 -2.93
CA PRO A 18 -6.45 -15.88 -2.67
C PRO A 18 -7.96 -16.12 -2.60
N VAL A 19 -8.41 -17.19 -3.24
CA VAL A 19 -9.80 -17.64 -3.21
C VAL A 19 -9.86 -18.89 -2.35
N ARG A 20 -10.57 -18.80 -1.21
CA ARG A 20 -10.71 -19.93 -0.27
C ARG A 20 -12.02 -20.72 -0.48
N PHE A 21 -12.96 -20.18 -1.25
CA PHE A 21 -14.27 -20.77 -1.46
C PHE A 21 -14.91 -20.27 -2.77
N ASN A 22 -15.59 -21.16 -3.49
CA ASN A 22 -16.42 -20.82 -4.64
C ASN A 22 -17.89 -21.11 -4.34
N LEU A 23 -18.70 -20.06 -4.34
CA LEU A 23 -20.13 -20.12 -4.09
C LEU A 23 -20.91 -20.95 -5.12
N LEU A 24 -20.48 -20.95 -6.39
CA LEU A 24 -21.21 -21.62 -7.48
C LEU A 24 -20.94 -23.14 -7.51
N THR A 25 -19.72 -23.55 -7.19
CA THR A 25 -19.29 -24.96 -7.22
C THR A 25 -19.25 -25.61 -5.84
N ASN A 26 -19.43 -24.84 -4.76
CA ASN A 26 -19.27 -25.25 -3.36
C ASN A 26 -17.87 -25.84 -3.05
N GLU A 27 -16.88 -25.51 -3.88
CA GLU A 27 -15.50 -25.96 -3.72
C GLU A 27 -14.78 -25.13 -2.67
N HIS A 28 -13.94 -25.81 -1.90
CA HIS A 28 -13.11 -25.21 -0.86
C HIS A 28 -11.64 -25.43 -1.22
N TRP A 29 -10.86 -24.36 -1.12
CA TRP A 29 -9.43 -24.40 -1.33
C TRP A 29 -8.69 -24.00 -0.06
N ASN A 30 -7.51 -24.58 0.11
CA ASN A 30 -6.56 -24.11 1.12
C ASN A 30 -6.00 -22.75 0.72
N HIS A 31 -5.37 -22.08 1.68
CA HIS A 31 -4.84 -20.75 1.44
C HIS A 31 -3.76 -20.79 0.36
N GLY A 32 -3.87 -19.91 -0.64
CA GLY A 32 -2.91 -19.82 -1.73
C GLY A 32 -2.95 -20.94 -2.77
N GLU A 33 -3.93 -21.84 -2.72
CA GLU A 33 -4.11 -22.86 -3.77
C GLU A 33 -4.72 -22.30 -5.05
N LYS A 34 -5.65 -21.35 -4.91
CA LYS A 34 -6.31 -20.70 -6.04
C LYS A 34 -6.27 -19.20 -5.85
N TYR A 35 -5.99 -18.50 -6.95
CA TYR A 35 -5.98 -17.05 -7.01
C TYR A 35 -6.99 -16.56 -8.03
N GLN A 36 -7.64 -15.45 -7.71
CA GLN A 36 -8.37 -14.65 -8.68
C GLN A 36 -7.46 -13.51 -9.13
N GLU A 37 -7.21 -13.43 -10.44
CA GLU A 37 -6.45 -12.35 -11.06
C GLU A 37 -7.39 -11.23 -11.49
N GLY A 38 -7.14 -10.02 -11.01
CA GLY A 38 -7.97 -8.86 -11.32
C GLY A 38 -9.38 -8.95 -10.73
N ARG A 39 -10.05 -7.81 -10.61
CA ARG A 39 -11.44 -7.73 -10.14
C ARG A 39 -12.21 -6.72 -10.96
N SER A 40 -13.48 -7.04 -11.20
CA SER A 40 -14.43 -6.08 -11.75
C SER A 40 -14.86 -5.08 -10.68
N LEU A 41 -15.35 -3.92 -11.13
CA LEU A 41 -15.94 -2.91 -10.25
C LEU A 41 -17.15 -3.44 -9.47
N GLN A 42 -17.91 -4.34 -10.09
CA GLN A 42 -19.07 -4.94 -9.44
C GLN A 42 -18.65 -5.82 -8.27
N GLU A 43 -17.58 -6.62 -8.44
CA GLU A 43 -17.01 -7.42 -7.34
C GLU A 43 -16.44 -6.52 -6.23
N PHE A 44 -15.78 -5.42 -6.60
CA PHE A 44 -15.27 -4.46 -5.64
C PHE A 44 -16.40 -3.79 -4.84
N ALA A 45 -17.42 -3.27 -5.51
CA ALA A 45 -18.59 -2.67 -4.87
C ALA A 45 -19.37 -3.68 -4.01
N PHE A 46 -19.44 -4.94 -4.45
CA PHE A 46 -20.03 -6.02 -3.66
C PHE A 46 -19.24 -6.24 -2.35
N MET A 47 -17.91 -6.38 -2.42
CA MET A 47 -17.10 -6.52 -1.22
C MET A 47 -17.18 -5.28 -0.33
N ASP A 48 -17.19 -4.08 -0.90
CA ASP A 48 -17.29 -2.84 -0.14
C ASP A 48 -18.59 -2.75 0.67
N SER A 49 -19.71 -3.15 0.07
CA SER A 49 -21.03 -3.13 0.72
C SER A 49 -21.27 -4.28 1.69
N HIS A 50 -20.57 -5.42 1.54
CA HIS A 50 -20.84 -6.64 2.30
C HIS A 50 -19.72 -7.05 3.27
N SER A 51 -18.63 -6.28 3.36
CA SER A 51 -17.53 -6.54 4.29
C SER A 51 -17.13 -5.29 5.08
N GLY A 52 -16.33 -5.45 6.13
CA GLY A 52 -15.74 -4.32 6.85
C GLY A 52 -14.56 -3.65 6.12
N ARG A 53 -14.49 -3.73 4.79
CA ARG A 53 -13.33 -3.28 3.99
C ARG A 53 -12.92 -1.84 4.31
N TYR A 54 -13.86 -0.89 4.35
CA TYR A 54 -13.55 0.51 4.61
C TYR A 54 -12.85 0.72 5.97
N GLU A 55 -13.42 0.17 7.05
CA GLU A 55 -12.81 0.23 8.38
C GLU A 55 -11.46 -0.49 8.41
N SER A 56 -11.35 -1.63 7.73
CA SER A 56 -10.10 -2.37 7.60
C SER A 56 -9.03 -1.57 6.85
N THR A 57 -9.39 -0.87 5.77
CA THR A 57 -8.49 0.04 5.04
C THR A 57 -7.89 1.09 5.97
N LEU A 58 -8.68 1.68 6.87
CA LEU A 58 -8.17 2.66 7.84
C LEU A 58 -7.21 2.03 8.86
N LEU A 59 -7.51 0.81 9.34
CA LEU A 59 -6.63 0.08 10.26
C LEU A 59 -5.30 -0.30 9.59
N PHE A 60 -5.35 -0.87 8.37
CA PHE A 60 -4.16 -1.14 7.58
C PHE A 60 -3.38 0.14 7.30
N ALA A 61 -4.06 1.24 6.97
CA ALA A 61 -3.42 2.51 6.70
C ALA A 61 -2.70 3.06 7.93
N SER A 62 -3.27 2.89 9.13
CA SER A 62 -2.61 3.26 10.38
C SER A 62 -1.31 2.48 10.60
N ILE A 63 -1.31 1.17 10.31
CA ILE A 63 -0.13 0.31 10.46
C ILE A 63 0.96 0.73 9.45
N LEU A 64 0.56 0.84 8.17
CA LEU A 64 1.47 1.25 7.09
C LEU A 64 2.06 2.64 7.34
N ARG A 65 1.26 3.58 7.85
CA ARG A 65 1.71 4.94 8.17
C ARG A 65 2.76 4.95 9.27
N SER A 66 2.60 4.14 10.33
CA SER A 66 3.61 4.03 11.39
C SER A 66 4.97 3.55 10.85
N ILE A 67 4.95 2.60 9.91
CA ILE A 67 6.17 2.09 9.27
C ILE A 67 6.73 3.10 8.27
N PHE A 68 5.89 3.72 7.45
CA PHE A 68 6.29 4.73 6.46
C PHE A 68 6.98 5.94 7.10
N ASN A 69 6.41 6.46 8.20
CA ASN A 69 6.96 7.62 8.90
C ASN A 69 8.14 7.26 9.83
N HIS A 70 8.55 5.99 9.90
CA HIS A 70 9.65 5.58 10.76
C HIS A 70 10.97 6.20 10.25
N PRO A 71 11.78 6.84 11.14
CA PRO A 71 12.98 7.57 10.71
C PRO A 71 14.09 6.67 10.16
N ASP A 72 14.11 5.39 10.54
CA ASP A 72 15.16 4.45 10.15
C ASP A 72 14.62 3.03 9.91
N TRP A 73 14.43 2.65 8.65
CA TRP A 73 13.96 1.31 8.29
C TRP A 73 14.99 0.20 8.60
N SER A 74 16.28 0.52 8.69
CA SER A 74 17.30 -0.46 9.08
C SER A 74 17.13 -0.90 10.53
N GLN A 75 16.65 0.01 11.40
CA GLN A 75 16.27 -0.32 12.77
C GLN A 75 15.08 -1.28 12.82
N LEU A 76 14.07 -1.07 11.96
CA LEU A 76 12.92 -1.98 11.86
C LEU A 76 13.39 -3.37 11.41
N HIS A 77 14.18 -3.42 10.33
CA HIS A 77 14.74 -4.66 9.81
C HIS A 77 15.56 -5.39 10.88
N ALA A 78 16.46 -4.69 11.56
CA ALA A 78 17.28 -5.26 12.63
C ALA A 78 16.45 -5.71 13.84
N PHE A 79 15.35 -5.02 14.15
CA PHE A 79 14.42 -5.42 15.20
C PHE A 79 13.71 -6.73 14.86
N PHE A 80 13.04 -6.78 13.70
CA PHE A 80 12.24 -7.94 13.31
C PHE A 80 13.09 -9.16 12.94
N THR A 81 14.36 -8.97 12.54
CA THR A 81 15.30 -10.07 12.27
C THR A 81 15.94 -10.65 13.53
N LYS A 82 16.17 -9.83 14.58
CA LYS A 82 17.03 -10.22 15.71
C LYS A 82 16.31 -11.17 16.68
N ARG A 83 16.81 -12.41 16.73
CA ARG A 83 16.49 -13.42 17.75
C ARG A 83 17.60 -13.40 18.81
N TYR A 84 17.25 -13.39 20.10
CA TYR A 84 18.26 -13.37 21.17
C TYR A 84 18.64 -14.79 21.56
N SER A 85 19.91 -15.03 21.87
CA SER A 85 20.32 -16.23 22.59
C SER A 85 20.14 -16.08 24.12
N LYS A 86 20.02 -17.20 24.85
CA LYS A 86 19.90 -17.20 26.32
C LYS A 86 21.05 -16.46 27.02
N SER A 87 22.27 -16.49 26.46
CA SER A 87 23.45 -15.85 27.03
C SER A 87 23.43 -14.33 26.83
N GLU A 88 23.09 -13.86 25.64
CA GLU A 88 23.03 -12.42 25.30
C GLU A 88 21.91 -11.68 26.03
N MET A 89 20.87 -12.39 26.47
CA MET A 89 19.76 -11.81 27.21
C MET A 89 20.13 -11.44 28.66
N SER A 90 21.07 -12.17 29.26
CA SER A 90 21.51 -11.92 30.64
C SER A 90 22.32 -10.62 30.76
N SER A 91 22.94 -10.19 29.67
CA SER A 91 23.69 -8.94 29.57
C SER A 91 22.90 -7.79 28.92
N HIS A 92 21.68 -8.03 28.45
CA HIS A 92 20.91 -7.00 27.75
C HIS A 92 20.21 -6.05 28.74
N PRO A 93 20.34 -4.72 28.57
CA PRO A 93 19.78 -3.73 29.51
C PRO A 93 18.24 -3.68 29.56
N ASN A 94 17.54 -4.41 28.67
CA ASN A 94 16.08 -4.33 28.55
C ASN A 94 15.42 -5.73 28.47
N ARG A 95 15.63 -6.53 29.52
CA ARG A 95 15.16 -7.92 29.63
C ARG A 95 13.63 -8.06 29.60
N GLU A 96 12.90 -7.04 30.08
CA GLU A 96 11.43 -7.02 30.08
C GLU A 96 10.85 -6.92 28.66
N ALA A 97 11.52 -6.22 27.74
CA ALA A 97 11.11 -6.06 26.34
C ALA A 97 11.18 -7.36 25.50
N CYS A 98 11.70 -8.43 26.09
CA CYS A 98 11.81 -9.77 25.50
C CYS A 98 10.85 -10.77 26.18
N LYS A 99 9.98 -10.32 27.09
CA LYS A 99 8.95 -11.18 27.69
C LYS A 99 7.67 -11.06 26.87
N LEU A 100 7.10 -12.21 26.49
CA LEU A 100 5.73 -12.25 26.00
C LEU A 100 4.79 -11.84 27.14
N THR A 101 4.17 -10.68 26.98
CA THR A 101 3.18 -10.18 27.93
C THR A 101 1.80 -10.71 27.50
N PRO A 102 0.99 -11.28 28.40
CA PRO A 102 -0.35 -11.75 28.05
C PRO A 102 -1.21 -10.61 27.50
N THR A 103 -1.93 -10.87 26.41
CA THR A 103 -2.97 -9.97 25.89
C THR A 103 -4.22 -10.11 26.75
N GLY A 104 -4.49 -9.11 27.60
CA GLY A 104 -5.71 -9.04 28.40
C GLY A 104 -5.55 -9.53 29.85
N GLY A 105 -6.09 -8.74 30.79
CA GLY A 105 -5.85 -8.84 32.24
C GLY A 105 -6.50 -10.02 32.97
N THR A 106 -6.79 -11.14 32.32
CA THR A 106 -7.53 -12.24 32.94
C THR A 106 -6.99 -13.62 32.55
N ALA A 107 -5.87 -14.01 33.16
CA ALA A 107 -5.60 -15.42 33.44
C ALA A 107 -4.71 -15.56 34.68
N ARG A 108 -5.22 -16.31 35.68
CA ARG A 108 -4.43 -16.82 36.79
C ARG A 108 -3.47 -17.88 36.26
N PHE A 109 -2.31 -17.46 35.77
CA PHE A 109 -1.19 -18.37 35.57
C PHE A 109 -0.48 -18.56 36.91
N THR A 110 -0.35 -19.82 37.32
CA THR A 110 0.53 -20.21 38.43
C THR A 110 1.94 -19.70 38.13
N SER A 111 2.47 -18.90 39.04
CA SER A 111 3.61 -17.99 38.93
C SER A 111 4.97 -18.56 38.53
N ASN A 112 5.07 -19.81 38.07
CA ASN A 112 6.35 -20.49 37.85
C ASN A 112 6.68 -20.83 36.39
N ASN A 113 5.75 -20.62 35.44
CA ASN A 113 5.97 -20.94 34.03
C ASN A 113 5.78 -19.72 33.11
N TRP A 114 6.36 -18.57 33.45
CA TRP A 114 6.68 -17.61 32.39
C TRP A 114 7.75 -18.26 31.54
N ALA A 115 7.35 -18.99 30.50
CA ALA A 115 8.29 -19.38 29.48
C ALA A 115 8.78 -18.09 28.81
N ILE A 116 9.95 -17.67 29.26
CA ILE A 116 10.66 -16.54 28.67
C ILE A 116 11.05 -17.01 27.28
N VAL A 117 10.53 -16.35 26.25
CA VAL A 117 10.89 -16.68 24.88
C VAL A 117 11.87 -15.65 24.36
N HIS A 118 12.91 -16.14 23.68
CA HIS A 118 14.13 -15.39 23.45
C HIS A 118 14.13 -14.68 22.08
N PHE A 119 13.16 -13.80 21.83
CA PHE A 119 13.19 -12.88 20.68
C PHE A 119 12.65 -11.49 21.08
N LYS A 120 12.95 -10.46 20.28
CA LYS A 120 12.46 -9.09 20.54
C LYS A 120 10.94 -9.06 20.39
N THR A 121 10.21 -8.76 21.45
CA THR A 121 8.73 -8.82 21.45
C THR A 121 8.05 -7.46 21.56
N ASP A 122 8.78 -6.40 21.93
CA ASP A 122 8.21 -5.06 22.14
C ASP A 122 8.55 -4.09 20.99
N PRO A 123 7.61 -3.82 20.06
CA PRO A 123 7.81 -2.89 18.95
C PRO A 123 8.07 -1.43 19.38
N SER A 124 7.69 -1.04 20.62
CA SER A 124 7.91 0.33 21.11
C SER A 124 9.40 0.67 21.23
N SER A 125 10.26 -0.34 21.39
CA SER A 125 11.72 -0.18 21.39
C SER A 125 12.30 0.33 20.07
N VAL A 126 11.52 0.26 18.99
CA VAL A 126 11.82 0.84 17.67
C VAL A 126 10.72 1.78 17.21
N GLY A 127 10.05 2.47 18.15
CA GLY A 127 9.08 3.51 17.80
C GLY A 127 7.79 3.03 17.12
N LEU A 128 7.50 1.73 17.13
CA LEU A 128 6.24 1.18 16.63
C LEU A 128 5.22 0.96 17.78
N PRO A 129 3.92 0.87 17.48
CA PRO A 129 2.91 0.61 18.52
C PRO A 129 3.13 -0.74 19.22
N GLN A 130 3.07 -0.75 20.55
CA GLN A 130 3.26 -1.96 21.36
C GLN A 130 2.22 -3.05 21.03
N ASP A 131 1.02 -2.64 20.60
CA ASP A 131 -0.12 -3.47 20.24
C ASP A 131 -0.17 -3.85 18.75
N LEU A 132 0.97 -3.84 18.04
CA LEU A 132 1.04 -4.08 16.59
C LEU A 132 0.33 -5.38 16.16
N THR A 133 0.55 -6.50 16.86
CA THR A 133 -0.08 -7.79 16.56
C THR A 133 -1.60 -7.75 16.74
N VAL A 134 -2.08 -7.06 17.77
CA VAL A 134 -3.52 -6.84 18.02
C VAL A 134 -4.14 -5.98 16.91
N LYS A 135 -3.44 -4.93 16.46
CA LYS A 135 -3.87 -4.08 15.34
C LYS A 135 -3.97 -4.87 14.04
N LEU A 136 -2.98 -5.72 13.73
CA LEU A 136 -3.03 -6.62 12.57
C LEU A 136 -4.21 -7.58 12.65
N ALA A 137 -4.39 -8.24 13.80
CA ALA A 137 -5.50 -9.16 14.00
C ALA A 137 -6.87 -8.47 13.86
N ASN A 138 -7.02 -7.25 14.40
CA ASN A 138 -8.23 -6.45 14.23
C ASN A 138 -8.45 -6.08 12.76
N ALA A 139 -7.42 -5.62 12.04
CA ALA A 139 -7.52 -5.27 10.62
C ALA A 139 -7.97 -6.46 9.76
N GLY A 140 -7.37 -7.64 9.97
CA GLY A 140 -7.72 -8.88 9.28
C GLY A 140 -9.13 -9.39 9.61
N ARG A 141 -9.54 -9.34 10.88
CA ARG A 141 -10.92 -9.69 11.30
C ARG A 141 -11.95 -8.76 10.69
N THR A 142 -11.70 -7.46 10.74
CA THR A 142 -12.62 -6.46 10.19
C THR A 142 -12.78 -6.63 8.69
N ALA A 143 -11.69 -6.89 7.94
CA ALA A 143 -11.77 -7.16 6.50
C ALA A 143 -12.71 -8.33 6.20
N ARG A 144 -12.56 -9.43 6.93
CA ARG A 144 -13.30 -10.69 6.70
C ARG A 144 -14.67 -10.73 7.39
N GLY A 145 -15.01 -9.68 8.14
CA GLY A 145 -16.30 -9.58 8.81
C GLY A 145 -17.42 -9.66 7.78
N ARG A 146 -18.35 -10.60 8.00
CA ARG A 146 -19.65 -10.71 7.28
C ARG A 146 -19.60 -11.22 5.83
N LEU A 147 -18.42 -11.50 5.27
CA LEU A 147 -18.29 -11.96 3.88
C LEU A 147 -17.92 -13.46 3.79
N VAL A 148 -18.62 -14.19 2.94
CA VAL A 148 -18.24 -15.54 2.46
C VAL A 148 -17.89 -15.41 0.98
N GLY A 149 -16.60 -15.49 0.61
CA GLY A 149 -16.17 -15.21 -0.77
C GLY A 149 -14.65 -15.02 -0.93
N PRO A 150 -14.19 -14.34 -1.99
CA PRO A 150 -12.76 -14.04 -2.20
C PRO A 150 -12.22 -13.18 -1.06
N ASP A 151 -10.93 -13.32 -0.72
CA ASP A 151 -10.35 -12.62 0.43
C ASP A 151 -10.41 -11.09 0.20
N PRO A 152 -11.11 -10.32 1.07
CA PRO A 152 -11.25 -8.88 0.93
C PRO A 152 -10.00 -8.11 1.40
N GLN A 153 -9.03 -8.77 2.05
CA GLN A 153 -7.84 -8.10 2.60
C GLN A 153 -7.00 -7.38 1.53
N PRO A 154 -6.66 -7.98 0.37
CA PRO A 154 -5.96 -7.25 -0.70
C PRO A 154 -6.72 -6.00 -1.19
N CYS A 155 -8.06 -6.04 -1.20
CA CYS A 155 -8.89 -4.87 -1.55
C CYS A 155 -8.87 -3.76 -0.51
N ALA A 156 -8.59 -4.11 0.75
CA ALA A 156 -8.44 -3.14 1.81
C ALA A 156 -7.04 -2.51 1.80
N ILE A 157 -6.01 -3.31 1.52
CA ILE A 157 -4.59 -2.91 1.57
C ILE A 157 -4.22 -1.96 0.44
N GLY A 158 -4.69 -2.18 -0.80
CA GLY A 158 -4.40 -1.28 -1.93
C GLY A 158 -4.69 0.20 -1.60
N PRO A 159 -5.97 0.56 -1.37
CA PRO A 159 -6.38 1.88 -0.88
C PRO A 159 -5.64 2.35 0.38
N ALA A 160 -5.30 1.42 1.29
CA ALA A 160 -4.61 1.76 2.52
C ALA A 160 -3.21 2.35 2.28
N ILE A 161 -2.54 1.98 1.18
CA ILE A 161 -1.25 2.57 0.77
C ILE A 161 -1.41 4.08 0.55
N SER A 162 -2.41 4.49 -0.23
CA SER A 162 -2.65 5.91 -0.49
C SER A 162 -3.16 6.66 0.73
N VAL A 163 -4.03 6.06 1.53
CA VAL A 163 -4.48 6.68 2.78
C VAL A 163 -3.31 6.86 3.75
N ALA A 164 -2.42 5.87 3.86
CA ALA A 164 -1.27 5.92 4.77
C ALA A 164 -0.23 6.96 4.36
N MET A 165 0.14 6.96 3.08
CA MET A 165 1.36 7.58 2.56
C MET A 165 1.10 8.78 1.63
N GLY A 166 -0.11 8.90 1.08
CA GLY A 166 -0.51 9.92 0.11
C GLY A 166 -0.32 9.50 -1.35
N ALA A 167 -0.90 10.28 -2.28
CA ALA A 167 -0.81 10.03 -3.73
C ALA A 167 0.62 10.12 -4.26
N ALA A 168 1.42 11.02 -3.70
CA ALA A 168 2.82 11.18 -4.03
C ALA A 168 3.66 9.94 -3.74
N ALA A 169 3.37 9.24 -2.65
CA ALA A 169 4.07 8.02 -2.32
C ALA A 169 3.75 6.89 -3.31
N TYR A 170 2.53 6.87 -3.87
CA TYR A 170 2.21 5.97 -4.97
C TYR A 170 3.04 6.30 -6.23
N MET A 171 3.23 7.58 -6.57
CA MET A 171 4.13 7.98 -7.66
C MET A 171 5.54 7.44 -7.44
N ASP A 172 6.10 7.68 -6.25
CA ASP A 172 7.45 7.22 -5.91
C ASP A 172 7.57 5.70 -6.00
N LEU A 173 6.54 4.96 -5.57
CA LEU A 173 6.54 3.50 -5.61
C LEU A 173 6.39 2.95 -7.03
N ALA A 174 5.52 3.54 -7.85
CA ALA A 174 5.21 3.08 -9.21
C ALA A 174 6.28 3.49 -10.23
N TYR A 175 6.87 4.67 -10.08
CA TYR A 175 7.81 5.24 -11.05
C TYR A 175 9.25 5.29 -10.55
N GLY A 176 9.49 5.27 -9.23
CA GLY A 176 10.86 5.28 -8.68
C GLY A 176 11.67 6.52 -9.04
N GLY A 177 11.02 7.62 -9.45
CA GLY A 177 11.70 8.80 -9.99
C GLY A 177 12.08 8.73 -11.47
N HIS A 178 11.65 7.69 -12.18
CA HIS A 178 11.93 7.45 -13.61
C HIS A 178 10.67 7.59 -14.47
N PRO A 179 10.82 7.83 -15.79
CA PRO A 179 9.69 7.88 -16.72
C PRO A 179 8.87 6.58 -16.78
N PRO A 180 7.60 6.65 -17.22
CA PRO A 180 6.79 5.46 -17.51
C PRO A 180 7.52 4.44 -18.41
N GLY A 181 7.44 3.17 -18.05
CA GLY A 181 8.16 2.07 -18.72
C GLY A 181 9.61 1.88 -18.28
N GLU A 182 10.19 2.84 -17.55
CA GLU A 182 11.51 2.74 -16.97
C GLU A 182 11.37 2.52 -15.47
N TYR A 183 11.44 1.26 -15.01
CA TYR A 183 11.51 0.95 -13.59
C TYR A 183 12.86 0.31 -13.28
N PRO A 184 13.61 0.80 -12.28
CA PRO A 184 14.86 0.16 -11.90
C PRO A 184 14.54 -1.23 -11.31
N GLU A 185 14.81 -2.29 -12.07
CA GLU A 185 14.72 -3.66 -11.55
C GLU A 185 15.69 -3.82 -10.37
N ARG A 186 15.15 -3.85 -9.16
CA ARG A 186 15.92 -4.13 -7.94
C ARG A 186 15.60 -5.55 -7.48
N HIS A 187 16.60 -6.42 -7.61
CA HIS A 187 16.52 -7.78 -7.09
C HIS A 187 17.01 -7.75 -5.64
N GLY A 188 16.13 -8.05 -4.68
CA GLY A 188 16.56 -8.30 -3.31
C GLY A 188 17.34 -9.61 -3.23
N ILE A 189 18.64 -9.55 -2.93
CA ILE A 189 19.43 -10.73 -2.57
C ILE A 189 19.94 -10.54 -1.13
N GLY A 190 19.15 -11.02 -0.17
CA GLY A 190 19.48 -10.95 1.25
C GLY A 190 19.42 -9.51 1.82
N PRO A 191 19.99 -9.26 3.03
CA PRO A 191 19.87 -8.01 3.77
C PRO A 191 20.63 -6.81 3.16
N LEU A 192 21.05 -6.91 1.89
CA LEU A 192 21.74 -5.89 1.12
C LEU A 192 21.06 -5.74 -0.24
N VAL A 193 20.31 -4.65 -0.40
CA VAL A 193 19.69 -4.26 -1.67
C VAL A 193 20.80 -3.82 -2.63
N TYR A 194 21.10 -4.63 -3.64
CA TYR A 194 21.99 -4.24 -4.74
C TYR A 194 21.16 -3.63 -5.87
N GLY A 195 21.35 -2.33 -6.12
CA GLY A 195 20.99 -1.72 -7.40
C GLY A 195 22.10 -1.99 -8.41
N ARG A 196 21.76 -2.49 -9.60
CA ARG A 196 22.73 -2.59 -10.70
C ARG A 196 22.87 -1.21 -11.35
N GLU A 197 23.77 -0.42 -10.80
CA GLU A 197 24.71 0.42 -11.56
C GLU A 197 25.91 0.67 -10.64
N GLY A 198 27.11 0.50 -11.20
CA GLY A 198 28.33 0.29 -10.44
C GLY A 198 28.62 1.33 -9.37
N ILE A 199 29.38 0.89 -8.36
CA ILE A 199 30.02 1.63 -7.26
C ILE A 199 29.27 1.53 -5.92
N GLY A 200 29.81 0.63 -5.07
CA GLY A 200 29.86 0.82 -3.62
C GLY A 200 28.58 0.55 -2.83
N LEU A 201 28.76 0.10 -1.60
CA LEU A 201 27.73 0.03 -0.56
C LEU A 201 27.06 1.42 -0.41
N GLN A 202 25.95 1.64 -1.10
CA GLN A 202 25.14 2.82 -0.85
C GLN A 202 24.30 2.58 0.41
N PRO A 203 24.24 3.55 1.35
CA PRO A 203 23.44 3.42 2.55
C PRO A 203 21.98 3.24 2.17
N VAL A 204 21.30 2.33 2.88
CA VAL A 204 19.82 2.28 2.92
C VAL A 204 19.33 3.71 3.13
N PRO A 205 18.47 4.28 2.26
CA PRO A 205 17.90 5.61 2.50
C PRO A 205 17.43 5.74 3.95
N LYS A 206 17.55 6.90 4.58
CA LYS A 206 16.98 7.10 5.92
C LYS A 206 15.50 7.47 5.74
N GLY A 207 14.58 6.75 6.39
CA GLY A 207 13.13 6.98 6.31
C GLY A 207 12.37 6.18 5.23
N GLY A 208 11.06 6.45 5.10
CA GLY A 208 10.15 5.72 4.20
C GLY A 208 9.90 6.32 2.80
N ARG A 209 10.36 7.55 2.50
CA ARG A 209 10.23 8.14 1.15
C ARG A 209 11.25 7.55 0.16
N GLY A 210 10.85 7.41 -1.11
CA GLY A 210 11.73 6.91 -2.18
C GLY A 210 12.04 5.41 -2.12
N ARG A 211 11.18 4.63 -1.46
CA ARG A 211 11.27 3.16 -1.42
C ARG A 211 10.60 2.54 -2.62
N THR A 212 11.13 1.39 -3.03
CA THR A 212 10.56 0.58 -4.10
C THR A 212 9.58 -0.44 -3.53
N TRP A 213 8.74 -1.02 -4.39
CA TRP A 213 7.88 -2.13 -4.00
C TRP A 213 8.66 -3.31 -3.39
N ALA A 214 9.87 -3.56 -3.89
CA ALA A 214 10.75 -4.62 -3.39
C ALA A 214 11.22 -4.37 -1.95
N ASP A 215 11.60 -3.14 -1.61
CA ASP A 215 12.01 -2.78 -0.24
C ASP A 215 10.86 -3.00 0.77
N TRP A 216 9.63 -2.67 0.38
CA TRP A 216 8.44 -2.93 1.18
C TRP A 216 8.15 -4.42 1.32
N ALA A 217 8.26 -5.19 0.23
CA ALA A 217 8.04 -6.63 0.23
C ALA A 217 9.05 -7.34 1.16
N GLU A 218 10.32 -6.96 1.10
CA GLU A 218 11.38 -7.50 1.97
C GLU A 218 11.09 -7.23 3.45
N LEU A 219 10.80 -5.97 3.81
CA LEU A 219 10.49 -5.61 5.19
C LEU A 219 9.26 -6.39 5.70
N TRP A 220 8.20 -6.47 4.90
CA TRP A 220 6.98 -7.18 5.29
C TRP A 220 7.16 -8.70 5.35
N SER A 221 8.07 -9.28 4.57
CA SER A 221 8.45 -10.69 4.71
C SER A 221 9.02 -10.98 6.11
N ILE A 222 9.89 -10.10 6.62
CA ILE A 222 10.51 -10.24 7.94
C ILE A 222 9.49 -9.95 9.06
N ILE A 223 8.62 -8.95 8.88
CA ILE A 223 7.54 -8.66 9.83
C ILE A 223 6.58 -9.86 9.91
N ALA A 224 6.18 -10.43 8.78
CA ALA A 224 5.27 -11.58 8.74
C ALA A 224 5.88 -12.84 9.38
N GLU A 225 7.19 -13.02 9.25
CA GLU A 225 7.89 -14.08 9.97
C GLU A 225 7.95 -13.82 11.47
N TRP A 226 8.21 -12.57 11.88
CA TRP A 226 8.19 -12.18 13.29
C TRP A 226 6.80 -12.36 13.94
N VAL A 227 5.71 -11.99 13.23
CA VAL A 227 4.33 -12.18 13.71
C VAL A 227 4.02 -13.67 13.89
N TYR A 228 4.44 -14.52 12.94
CA TYR A 228 4.30 -15.97 13.08
C TYR A 228 5.05 -16.52 14.29
N GLU A 229 6.31 -16.13 14.48
CA GLU A 229 7.10 -16.54 15.65
C GLU A 229 6.45 -16.10 16.97
N TYR A 230 5.92 -14.87 17.02
CA TYR A 230 5.18 -14.31 18.15
C TYR A 230 3.93 -15.14 18.48
N ASP A 231 3.07 -15.38 17.50
CA ASP A 231 1.80 -16.09 17.70
C ASP A 231 2.01 -17.58 17.97
N ALA A 232 2.90 -18.25 17.23
CA ALA A 232 3.19 -19.67 17.40
C ALA A 232 3.72 -19.96 18.81
N THR A 233 4.59 -19.08 19.31
CA THR A 233 5.14 -19.17 20.65
C THR A 233 4.07 -18.87 21.69
N SER A 234 3.30 -17.79 21.53
CA SER A 234 2.25 -17.43 22.50
C SER A 234 1.22 -18.56 22.66
N LEU A 235 0.95 -19.29 21.57
CA LEU A 235 0.17 -20.51 21.53
C LEU A 235 0.78 -21.67 22.30
N GLU A 236 2.07 -21.95 22.08
CA GLU A 236 2.83 -22.99 22.81
C GLU A 236 2.75 -22.77 24.32
N LEU A 237 2.74 -21.50 24.74
CA LEU A 237 2.67 -21.09 26.14
C LEU A 237 1.26 -20.96 26.71
N GLY A 238 0.22 -21.18 25.89
CA GLY A 238 -1.17 -21.07 26.30
C GLY A 238 -1.64 -19.65 26.62
N LEU A 239 -0.96 -18.60 26.13
CA LEU A 239 -1.22 -17.19 26.47
C LEU A 239 -2.45 -16.59 25.79
N TYR A 240 -3.06 -17.27 24.81
CA TYR A 240 -4.21 -16.77 24.05
C TYR A 240 -5.47 -17.61 24.26
N ARG A 241 -6.63 -16.95 24.35
CA ARG A 241 -7.97 -17.58 24.34
C ARG A 241 -8.91 -17.11 23.22
N GLU A 242 -8.68 -15.95 22.60
CA GLU A 242 -9.77 -15.21 21.92
C GLU A 242 -9.66 -15.01 20.39
N SER A 243 -8.60 -15.48 19.71
CA SER A 243 -8.44 -15.25 18.26
C SER A 243 -8.06 -16.53 17.50
N TYR A 244 -8.97 -17.52 17.52
CA TYR A 244 -8.78 -18.76 16.79
C TYR A 244 -9.92 -19.02 15.81
N SER A 245 -9.72 -18.71 14.53
CA SER A 245 -10.29 -19.54 13.46
C SER A 245 -9.21 -20.51 13.00
N TYR A 246 -9.06 -21.64 13.71
CA TYR A 246 -8.21 -22.74 13.22
C TYR A 246 -8.79 -23.29 11.91
N ARG A 247 -8.10 -23.11 10.78
CA ARG A 247 -8.24 -24.03 9.65
C ARG A 247 -7.09 -25.04 9.73
N ARG A 248 -7.22 -26.02 10.62
CA ARG A 248 -6.35 -27.21 10.59
C ARG A 248 -6.77 -28.04 9.37
N SER A 249 -5.84 -28.36 8.47
CA SER A 249 -6.04 -29.51 7.59
C SER A 249 -6.24 -30.77 8.46
N ASP A 250 -7.07 -31.70 8.01
CA ASP A 250 -7.39 -32.90 8.80
C ASP A 250 -6.16 -33.76 9.12
N GLU A 251 -5.10 -33.64 8.32
CA GLU A 251 -3.81 -34.34 8.49
C GLU A 251 -2.94 -33.71 9.61
N GLY A 252 -3.00 -32.39 9.81
CA GLY A 252 -2.25 -31.67 10.85
C GLY A 252 -2.78 -31.89 12.27
N ARG A 253 -4.03 -32.35 12.43
CA ARG A 253 -4.65 -32.61 13.75
C ARG A 253 -4.00 -33.73 14.54
N ARG A 254 -3.26 -34.65 13.90
CA ARG A 254 -2.82 -35.92 14.51
C ARG A 254 -1.35 -35.97 14.95
N LYS A 255 -0.51 -34.97 14.63
CA LYS A 255 0.96 -35.13 14.70
C LYS A 255 1.74 -34.12 15.55
N ILE A 256 1.12 -33.04 16.07
CA ILE A 256 1.88 -32.02 16.81
C ILE A 256 1.81 -32.32 18.32
N PRO A 257 2.94 -32.62 18.99
CA PRO A 257 2.98 -32.83 20.43
C PRO A 257 2.50 -31.59 21.19
N VAL A 258 1.86 -31.80 22.34
CA VAL A 258 1.52 -30.71 23.27
C VAL A 258 2.81 -30.03 23.72
N GLY A 259 2.90 -28.70 23.55
CA GLY A 259 4.10 -27.92 23.86
C GLY A 259 5.16 -27.87 22.75
N ALA A 260 4.87 -28.38 21.55
CA ALA A 260 5.71 -28.15 20.38
C ALA A 260 5.23 -26.91 19.60
N LYS A 261 6.18 -26.11 19.10
CA LYS A 261 5.90 -25.01 18.18
C LYS A 261 5.12 -25.51 16.97
N MET A 262 3.99 -24.88 16.68
CA MET A 262 3.19 -25.21 15.50
C MET A 262 3.90 -24.75 14.22
N PRO A 263 4.07 -25.65 13.22
CA PRO A 263 4.58 -25.26 11.91
C PRO A 263 3.64 -24.24 11.22
N ARG A 264 4.24 -23.35 10.42
CA ARG A 264 3.56 -22.24 9.74
C ARG A 264 2.40 -22.69 8.87
N GLU A 265 2.56 -23.80 8.16
CA GLU A 265 1.52 -24.40 7.31
C GLU A 265 0.24 -24.82 8.06
N TYR A 266 0.30 -24.95 9.39
CA TYR A 266 -0.85 -25.31 10.24
C TYR A 266 -1.34 -24.17 11.12
N LEU A 267 -0.77 -22.96 10.98
CA LEU A 267 -1.08 -21.80 11.83
C LEU A 267 -1.51 -20.59 11.00
N GLY A 268 -2.81 -20.31 10.97
CA GLY A 268 -3.39 -19.10 10.39
C GLY A 268 -4.22 -18.34 11.41
N THR A 269 -3.58 -17.45 12.18
CA THR A 269 -4.26 -16.48 13.03
C THR A 269 -4.64 -15.25 12.21
N ASP A 270 -5.56 -14.41 12.72
CA ASP A 270 -5.91 -13.16 12.04
C ASP A 270 -4.72 -12.21 11.86
N SER A 271 -3.79 -12.19 12.83
CA SER A 271 -2.56 -11.40 12.77
C SER A 271 -1.60 -11.93 11.71
N ILE A 272 -1.41 -13.25 11.62
CA ILE A 272 -0.58 -13.87 10.58
C ILE A 272 -1.18 -13.64 9.20
N ASP A 273 -2.48 -13.93 9.03
CA ASP A 273 -3.17 -13.73 7.76
C ASP A 273 -3.09 -12.27 7.29
N ALA A 274 -3.24 -11.30 8.21
CA ALA A 274 -3.14 -9.88 7.88
C ALA A 274 -1.71 -9.45 7.49
N ALA A 275 -0.69 -9.92 8.22
CA ALA A 275 0.70 -9.64 7.89
C ALA A 275 1.09 -10.26 6.53
N ASP A 276 0.65 -11.50 6.29
CA ASP A 276 0.87 -12.21 5.03
C ASP A 276 0.14 -11.55 3.86
N ALA A 277 -1.06 -11.01 4.08
CA ALA A 277 -1.77 -10.26 3.04
C ALA A 277 -1.01 -8.99 2.62
N ILE A 278 -0.45 -8.24 3.57
CA ILE A 278 0.35 -7.05 3.25
C ILE A 278 1.62 -7.44 2.49
N HIS A 279 2.34 -8.44 2.98
CA HIS A 279 3.51 -8.99 2.28
C HIS A 279 3.15 -9.44 0.87
N ALA A 280 2.05 -10.17 0.69
CA ALA A 280 1.61 -10.66 -0.62
C ALA A 280 1.27 -9.51 -1.58
N VAL A 281 0.62 -8.44 -1.11
CA VAL A 281 0.35 -7.26 -1.93
C VAL A 281 1.65 -6.63 -2.41
N PHE A 282 2.60 -6.33 -1.51
CA PHE A 282 3.87 -5.75 -1.91
C PHE A 282 4.71 -6.67 -2.80
N SER A 283 4.70 -7.98 -2.55
CA SER A 283 5.39 -8.97 -3.37
C SER A 283 4.82 -9.06 -4.79
N GLN A 284 3.50 -8.93 -4.96
CA GLN A 284 2.90 -8.84 -6.29
C GLN A 284 3.34 -7.58 -7.04
N LEU A 285 3.33 -6.43 -6.33
CA LEU A 285 3.77 -5.15 -6.89
C LEU A 285 5.26 -5.18 -7.26
N ALA A 286 6.09 -5.83 -6.45
CA ALA A 286 7.52 -5.99 -6.70
C ALA A 286 7.83 -6.96 -7.85
N ALA A 287 7.01 -7.99 -8.05
CA ALA A 287 7.22 -8.97 -9.11
C ALA A 287 7.00 -8.37 -10.51
N LYS A 288 6.06 -7.43 -10.66
CA LYS A 288 5.73 -6.79 -11.94
C LYS A 288 5.38 -5.30 -11.75
N PRO A 289 6.36 -4.46 -11.38
CA PRO A 289 6.10 -3.06 -11.03
C PRO A 289 5.49 -2.24 -12.19
N MET A 290 5.87 -2.56 -13.42
CA MET A 290 5.36 -1.88 -14.62
C MET A 290 3.87 -2.15 -14.90
N ASP A 291 3.33 -3.29 -14.46
CA ASP A 291 1.89 -3.60 -14.63
C ASP A 291 1.01 -2.63 -13.81
N PHE A 292 1.60 -1.98 -12.81
CA PHE A 292 0.97 -1.01 -11.93
C PHE A 292 1.35 0.43 -12.26
N GLN A 293 1.93 0.70 -13.43
CA GLN A 293 2.05 2.05 -13.98
C GLN A 293 0.87 2.33 -14.94
N GLY A 294 0.41 3.58 -15.00
CA GLY A 294 -0.73 3.92 -15.83
C GLY A 294 -2.09 3.60 -15.21
N ILE A 295 -2.16 3.29 -13.91
CA ILE A 295 -3.44 3.10 -13.19
C ILE A 295 -4.19 4.42 -13.05
N GLU A 296 -3.55 5.55 -13.32
CA GLU A 296 -4.18 6.87 -13.31
C GLU A 296 -5.30 6.96 -14.36
N TRP A 297 -5.22 6.15 -15.42
CA TRP A 297 -6.32 5.96 -16.37
C TRP A 297 -7.52 5.28 -15.73
N ASP A 298 -7.28 4.24 -14.94
CA ASP A 298 -8.35 3.58 -14.20
C ASP A 298 -8.91 4.55 -13.15
N PHE A 299 -8.07 5.31 -12.45
CA PHE A 299 -8.53 6.33 -11.52
C PHE A 299 -9.45 7.35 -12.21
N LEU A 300 -9.04 7.88 -13.37
CA LEU A 300 -9.86 8.80 -14.18
C LEU A 300 -11.22 8.18 -14.57
N GLU A 301 -11.26 6.89 -14.87
CA GLU A 301 -12.50 6.21 -15.24
C GLU A 301 -13.42 5.94 -14.04
N LEU A 302 -12.86 5.77 -12.84
CA LEU A 302 -13.60 5.28 -11.67
C LEU A 302 -13.98 6.36 -10.68
N GLU A 303 -13.07 7.29 -10.40
CA GLU A 303 -13.14 8.21 -9.26
C GLU A 303 -13.42 9.65 -9.68
N VAL A 304 -13.22 9.99 -10.96
CA VAL A 304 -13.42 11.35 -11.46
C VAL A 304 -14.84 11.54 -11.98
N GLU A 305 -15.44 12.69 -11.65
CA GLU A 305 -16.78 13.06 -12.11
C GLU A 305 -16.90 12.98 -13.63
N ARG A 306 -18.10 12.58 -14.09
CA ARG A 306 -18.33 12.28 -15.51
C ARG A 306 -18.03 13.48 -16.39
N GLU A 307 -18.42 14.68 -15.97
CA GLU A 307 -18.24 15.92 -16.71
C GLU A 307 -16.75 16.22 -16.93
N VAL A 308 -15.93 16.09 -15.88
CA VAL A 308 -14.46 16.28 -15.97
C VAL A 308 -13.84 15.18 -16.82
N ARG A 309 -14.27 13.93 -16.65
CA ARG A 309 -13.76 12.79 -17.43
C ARG A 309 -14.06 12.92 -18.92
N GLU A 310 -15.27 13.35 -19.28
CA GLU A 310 -15.66 13.56 -20.68
C GLU A 310 -14.87 14.71 -21.32
N ALA A 311 -14.68 15.81 -20.59
CA ALA A 311 -13.83 16.91 -21.03
C ALA A 311 -12.36 16.47 -21.18
N PHE A 312 -11.87 15.63 -20.26
CA PHE A 312 -10.53 15.04 -20.37
C PHE A 312 -10.40 14.22 -21.65
N PHE A 313 -11.35 13.33 -21.94
CA PHE A 313 -11.32 12.50 -23.14
C PHE A 313 -11.44 13.31 -24.43
N ALA A 314 -12.24 14.38 -24.44
CA ALA A 314 -12.34 15.28 -25.58
C ALA A 314 -11.00 15.97 -25.87
N ARG A 315 -10.31 16.42 -24.82
CA ARG A 315 -9.03 17.13 -24.95
C ARG A 315 -7.83 16.20 -25.18
N PHE A 316 -7.63 15.22 -24.32
CA PHE A 316 -6.40 14.43 -24.26
C PHE A 316 -6.55 13.05 -24.92
N GLY A 317 -7.77 12.65 -25.27
CA GLY A 317 -8.07 11.33 -25.81
C GLY A 317 -8.45 10.32 -24.74
N LYS A 318 -8.93 9.16 -25.19
CA LYS A 318 -9.37 8.05 -24.32
C LYS A 318 -8.19 7.17 -23.92
N LYS A 319 -8.41 6.36 -22.89
CA LYS A 319 -7.46 5.34 -22.44
C LYS A 319 -7.02 4.44 -23.60
N PRO A 320 -5.71 4.33 -23.85
CA PRO A 320 -5.18 3.51 -24.94
C PRO A 320 -5.16 2.02 -24.59
N ASP A 321 -4.91 1.21 -25.63
CA ASP A 321 -4.70 -0.23 -25.47
C ASP A 321 -3.56 -0.54 -24.49
N PRO A 322 -3.64 -1.65 -23.72
CA PRO A 322 -2.63 -2.00 -22.72
C PRO A 322 -1.19 -2.01 -23.25
N SER A 323 -0.98 -2.41 -24.51
CA SER A 323 0.34 -2.49 -25.14
C SER A 323 1.00 -1.14 -25.41
N ARG A 324 0.23 -0.05 -25.46
CA ARG A 324 0.73 1.30 -25.73
C ARG A 324 0.62 2.23 -24.53
N ARG A 325 -0.01 1.78 -23.44
CA ARG A 325 -0.38 2.62 -22.29
C ARG A 325 0.79 3.43 -21.74
N LEU A 326 1.94 2.80 -21.51
CA LEU A 326 3.11 3.47 -20.95
C LEU A 326 3.77 4.44 -21.94
N GLU A 327 3.86 4.05 -23.22
CA GLU A 327 4.41 4.90 -24.28
C GLU A 327 3.56 6.16 -24.49
N GLU A 328 2.23 6.07 -24.33
CA GLU A 328 1.34 7.21 -24.50
C GLU A 328 1.49 8.24 -23.37
N LEU A 329 1.84 7.81 -22.15
CA LEU A 329 2.01 8.71 -21.00
C LEU A 329 3.11 9.75 -21.25
N VAL A 330 4.17 9.39 -21.96
CA VAL A 330 5.28 10.31 -22.27
C VAL A 330 5.05 11.14 -23.53
N LYS A 331 3.98 10.88 -24.29
CA LYS A 331 3.70 11.65 -25.52
C LYS A 331 3.37 13.11 -25.16
N PRO A 332 3.96 14.08 -25.89
CA PRO A 332 3.56 15.48 -25.78
C PRO A 332 2.09 15.66 -26.15
N VAL A 333 1.34 16.37 -25.31
CA VAL A 333 -0.06 16.74 -25.59
C VAL A 333 -0.13 17.88 -26.59
N VAL A 334 0.85 18.79 -26.54
CA VAL A 334 0.95 19.92 -27.47
C VAL A 334 1.81 19.48 -28.65
N SER A 335 1.18 19.01 -29.72
CA SER A 335 1.86 18.88 -31.00
C SER A 335 2.16 20.29 -31.53
N ASN A 336 3.42 20.53 -31.91
CA ASN A 336 3.83 21.72 -32.65
C ASN A 336 2.93 21.88 -33.87
N ASN A 337 1.90 22.75 -33.79
CA ASN A 337 1.36 23.54 -34.89
C ASN A 337 0.05 24.23 -34.45
N TRP A 338 0.09 25.56 -34.34
CA TRP A 338 -1.03 26.51 -34.49
C TRP A 338 -2.22 26.44 -33.51
N ASN A 339 -2.43 25.34 -32.77
CA ASN A 339 -3.52 25.11 -31.81
C ASN A 339 -3.03 24.99 -30.35
N ALA A 340 -1.87 25.55 -30.02
CA ALA A 340 -1.43 25.64 -28.62
C ALA A 340 -2.28 26.69 -27.89
N LEU A 341 -2.92 26.29 -26.78
CA LEU A 341 -3.61 27.22 -25.88
C LEU A 341 -2.74 28.44 -25.62
N THR A 342 -3.25 29.62 -25.96
CA THR A 342 -2.49 30.86 -25.79
C THR A 342 -2.61 31.31 -24.35
N TYR A 343 -1.56 31.08 -23.56
CA TYR A 343 -1.46 31.55 -22.18
C TYR A 343 -1.22 33.07 -22.08
N ASN A 344 -1.19 33.79 -23.19
CA ASN A 344 -0.87 35.23 -23.27
C ASN A 344 -1.80 36.09 -22.41
N ASP A 345 -3.05 35.66 -22.23
CA ASP A 345 -4.06 36.37 -21.43
C ASP A 345 -4.03 35.96 -19.94
N VAL A 346 -3.16 35.04 -19.55
CA VAL A 346 -3.05 34.51 -18.19
C VAL A 346 -1.84 35.13 -17.50
N SER A 347 -2.05 35.68 -16.29
CA SER A 347 -0.95 36.20 -15.47
C SER A 347 0.09 35.10 -15.20
N PRO A 348 1.41 35.39 -15.33
CA PRO A 348 2.46 34.41 -15.05
C PRO A 348 2.39 33.81 -13.65
N VAL A 349 1.87 34.55 -12.66
CA VAL A 349 1.71 34.09 -11.28
C VAL A 349 0.62 33.02 -11.15
N ALA A 350 -0.39 33.09 -12.02
CA ALA A 350 -1.52 32.16 -12.04
C ALA A 350 -1.29 30.97 -12.99
N LEU A 351 -0.10 30.87 -13.60
CA LEU A 351 0.32 29.72 -14.37
C LEU A 351 1.08 28.76 -13.45
N LYS A 352 0.58 27.53 -13.34
CA LYS A 352 1.16 26.47 -12.50
C LYS A 352 1.64 25.33 -13.38
N PRO A 353 2.88 25.38 -13.89
CA PRO A 353 3.42 24.29 -14.69
C PRO A 353 3.55 23.01 -13.86
N CYS A 354 3.07 21.90 -14.40
CA CYS A 354 3.27 20.59 -13.78
C CYS A 354 4.76 20.26 -13.69
N PRO A 355 5.20 19.57 -12.63
CA PRO A 355 6.58 19.10 -12.50
C PRO A 355 7.00 18.22 -13.68
N GLU A 356 8.25 18.34 -14.11
CA GLU A 356 8.86 17.47 -15.12
C GLU A 356 9.42 16.18 -14.52
N SER A 357 9.50 16.10 -13.19
CA SER A 357 10.01 14.93 -12.48
C SER A 357 8.92 13.90 -12.23
N PHE A 358 9.37 12.66 -11.97
CA PHE A 358 8.53 11.53 -11.57
C PHE A 358 8.65 11.24 -10.07
N ARG A 359 8.94 12.28 -9.28
CA ARG A 359 9.12 12.20 -7.82
C ARG A 359 7.92 12.81 -7.12
N GLY A 360 7.28 12.04 -6.25
CA GLY A 360 6.10 12.46 -5.52
C GLY A 360 6.29 13.77 -4.75
N ALA A 361 7.46 13.99 -4.14
CA ALA A 361 7.75 15.21 -3.37
C ALA A 361 7.62 16.50 -4.19
N ASP A 362 8.00 16.48 -5.46
CA ASP A 362 7.91 17.64 -6.34
C ASP A 362 6.43 17.92 -6.69
N TRP A 363 5.65 16.85 -6.88
CA TRP A 363 4.21 16.91 -7.12
C TRP A 363 3.40 17.34 -5.89
N GLU A 364 3.80 16.94 -4.67
CA GLU A 364 3.19 17.48 -3.45
C GLU A 364 3.45 18.98 -3.31
N THR A 365 4.70 19.40 -3.55
CA THR A 365 5.09 20.80 -3.46
C THR A 365 4.33 21.64 -4.49
N TRP A 366 4.18 21.12 -5.72
CA TRP A 366 3.36 21.73 -6.75
C TRP A 366 1.89 21.82 -6.34
N LEU A 367 1.29 20.73 -5.85
CA LEU A 367 -0.11 20.70 -5.44
C LEU A 367 -0.43 21.73 -4.34
N LEU A 368 0.47 21.88 -3.36
CA LEU A 368 0.35 22.87 -2.29
C LEU A 368 0.48 24.32 -2.78
N SER A 369 0.99 24.53 -3.99
CA SER A 369 1.13 25.86 -4.60
C SER A 369 -0.06 26.27 -5.49
N VAL A 370 -1.01 25.35 -5.73
CA VAL A 370 -2.19 25.58 -6.55
C VAL A 370 -3.29 26.20 -5.70
N GLU A 371 -3.82 27.31 -6.18
CA GLU A 371 -4.97 28.02 -5.63
C GLU A 371 -6.10 28.07 -6.66
N GLY A 372 -7.30 28.39 -6.21
CA GLY A 372 -8.42 28.58 -7.13
C GLY A 372 -8.21 29.78 -8.05
N GLY A 373 -8.69 29.67 -9.27
CA GLY A 373 -8.43 30.58 -10.38
C GLY A 373 -7.12 30.30 -11.13
N ASP A 374 -6.29 29.37 -10.66
CA ASP A 374 -5.04 29.02 -11.35
C ASP A 374 -5.27 28.21 -12.64
N VAL A 375 -4.28 28.30 -13.53
CA VAL A 375 -4.21 27.54 -14.79
C VAL A 375 -3.02 26.60 -14.72
N VAL A 376 -3.32 25.31 -14.77
CA VAL A 376 -2.34 24.24 -14.75
C VAL A 376 -1.82 23.99 -16.16
N VAL A 377 -0.50 24.04 -16.32
CA VAL A 377 0.13 23.86 -17.63
C VAL A 377 0.70 22.45 -17.72
N VAL A 378 0.17 21.67 -18.67
CA VAL A 378 0.57 20.29 -18.95
C VAL A 378 1.29 20.18 -20.29
N LYS A 379 2.38 19.42 -20.33
CA LYS A 379 3.16 19.11 -21.53
C LYS A 379 2.94 17.69 -22.02
N THR A 380 2.74 16.74 -21.11
CA THR A 380 2.58 15.31 -21.43
C THR A 380 1.27 14.75 -20.89
N LEU A 381 0.86 13.59 -21.43
CA LEU A 381 -0.36 12.91 -20.98
C LEU A 381 -0.23 12.41 -19.54
N PHE A 382 0.98 11.99 -19.15
CA PHE A 382 1.35 11.73 -17.76
C PHE A 382 1.00 12.91 -16.85
N GLN A 383 1.44 14.11 -17.22
CA GLN A 383 1.19 15.30 -16.41
C GLN A 383 -0.30 15.63 -16.32
N ALA A 384 -1.06 15.47 -17.41
CA ALA A 384 -2.50 15.69 -17.41
C ALA A 384 -3.23 14.73 -16.47
N LEU A 385 -2.93 13.42 -16.52
CA LEU A 385 -3.55 12.42 -15.65
C LEU A 385 -3.20 12.66 -14.17
N TRP A 386 -1.92 12.90 -13.87
CA TRP A 386 -1.48 13.15 -12.51
C TRP A 386 -2.01 14.47 -11.94
N ALA A 387 -2.10 15.52 -12.76
CA ALA A 387 -2.74 16.77 -12.37
C ALA A 387 -4.20 16.53 -11.99
N VAL A 388 -5.00 15.86 -12.84
CA VAL A 388 -6.40 15.56 -12.51
C VAL A 388 -6.50 14.71 -11.24
N MET A 389 -5.74 13.61 -11.15
CA MET A 389 -5.79 12.72 -9.99
C MET A 389 -5.48 13.42 -8.66
N LEU A 390 -4.61 14.42 -8.66
CA LEU A 390 -4.27 15.20 -7.47
C LEU A 390 -5.25 16.35 -7.21
N LEU A 391 -5.67 17.07 -8.26
CA LEU A 391 -6.55 18.25 -8.13
C LEU A 391 -7.95 17.87 -7.67
N VAL A 392 -8.49 16.71 -8.07
CA VAL A 392 -9.81 16.24 -7.58
C VAL A 392 -9.82 15.95 -6.07
N GLN A 393 -8.65 15.90 -5.43
CA GLN A 393 -8.54 15.75 -3.98
C GLN A 393 -8.63 17.10 -3.27
N LEU A 394 -8.50 18.22 -3.98
CA LEU A 394 -8.68 19.56 -3.44
C LEU A 394 -10.17 19.94 -3.46
N PRO A 395 -10.61 20.84 -2.57
CA PRO A 395 -11.97 21.38 -2.60
C PRO A 395 -12.11 22.43 -3.73
N LEU A 396 -11.72 22.09 -4.95
CA LEU A 396 -11.76 22.94 -6.14
C LEU A 396 -12.45 22.18 -7.29
N ASN A 397 -13.18 22.92 -8.13
CA ASN A 397 -13.80 22.35 -9.33
C ASN A 397 -12.78 22.30 -10.47
N VAL A 398 -12.51 21.12 -11.00
CA VAL A 398 -11.60 20.97 -12.14
C VAL A 398 -12.32 21.31 -13.44
N LYS A 399 -11.81 22.29 -14.19
CA LYS A 399 -12.32 22.71 -15.51
C LYS A 399 -11.27 22.43 -16.59
N ILE A 400 -11.56 21.49 -17.48
CA ILE A 400 -10.69 21.17 -18.61
C ILE A 400 -11.16 21.99 -19.81
N ILE A 401 -10.30 22.90 -20.30
CA ILE A 401 -10.64 23.80 -21.41
C ILE A 401 -10.52 23.07 -22.75
N ASP A 402 -11.38 23.33 -23.72
CA ASP A 402 -11.26 22.69 -25.03
C ASP A 402 -10.03 23.17 -25.82
N LYS A 403 -9.58 22.38 -26.80
CA LYS A 403 -8.38 22.69 -27.61
C LYS A 403 -8.46 24.03 -28.36
N GLU A 404 -9.66 24.47 -28.67
CA GLU A 404 -9.93 25.67 -29.47
C GLU A 404 -10.37 26.86 -28.60
N ASP A 405 -10.59 26.62 -27.31
CA ASP A 405 -11.09 27.63 -26.38
C ASP A 405 -9.96 28.47 -25.76
N ARG A 406 -10.34 29.60 -25.18
CA ARG A 406 -9.44 30.45 -24.40
C ARG A 406 -9.79 30.36 -22.93
N PHE A 407 -8.80 30.50 -22.08
CA PHE A 407 -9.03 30.63 -20.65
C PHE A 407 -9.92 31.86 -20.36
N PRO A 408 -10.88 31.75 -19.43
CA PRO A 408 -11.69 32.89 -19.03
C PRO A 408 -10.82 34.05 -18.54
N ARG A 409 -11.16 35.29 -18.93
CA ARG A 409 -10.48 36.49 -18.42
C ARG A 409 -10.70 36.68 -16.92
N TYR A 410 -11.91 36.35 -16.45
CA TYR A 410 -12.28 36.30 -15.04
C TYR A 410 -12.40 34.84 -14.67
N ARG A 411 -11.49 34.37 -13.83
CA ARG A 411 -11.41 32.98 -13.38
C ARG A 411 -12.02 32.88 -11.99
N ASP A 412 -12.85 31.87 -11.80
CA ASP A 412 -13.55 31.64 -10.54
C ASP A 412 -12.55 31.14 -9.47
N PRO A 413 -12.51 31.72 -8.26
CA PRO A 413 -11.68 31.23 -7.16
C PRO A 413 -12.08 29.84 -6.64
N ASP A 414 -13.22 29.29 -7.06
CA ASP A 414 -13.61 27.90 -6.73
C ASP A 414 -13.20 26.91 -7.84
N ASP A 415 -12.71 27.39 -8.99
CA ASP A 415 -12.32 26.57 -10.13
C ASP A 415 -10.79 26.47 -10.27
N VAL A 416 -10.29 25.35 -10.79
CA VAL A 416 -8.93 25.23 -11.31
C VAL A 416 -9.00 24.80 -12.77
N TYR A 417 -8.23 25.46 -13.64
CA TYR A 417 -8.30 25.26 -15.08
C TYR A 417 -7.12 24.41 -15.55
N LEU A 418 -7.40 23.42 -16.40
CA LEU A 418 -6.40 22.58 -17.06
C LEU A 418 -6.43 22.85 -18.57
#